data_AF-A0A9D6RBI6-F1
#
_entry.id   AF-A0A9D6RBI6-F1
#
_cell.length_a   1.000
_cell.length_b   1.000
_cell.length_c   1.000
_cell.angle_alpha   90.00
_cell.angle_beta   90.00
_cell.angle_gamma   90.00
#
_symmetry.space_group_name_H-M   'P 1'
#
loop_
_entity.id
_entity.type
_entity.pdbx_description
1 polymer ?
#
loop_
_entity_poly.entity_id
_entity_poly.type
_entity_poly.pdbx_seq_one_letter_code
_entity_poly.pdbx_strand_id
1 'polypeptide(L)' 'LRIRLDVGESDSLYYDTRLLADSLSENELPVVFTTGTGGHTRAYWRSHTEDYFRFYLSALTIDRPESHRR' A
#
# COMPACT_ATOMS: atom_id res chain seq x y z
N LEU A 1 -0.15 -7.24 -11.09
CA LEU A 1 0.43 -6.11 -10.32
C LEU A 1 -0.41 -5.92 -9.07
N ARG A 2 0.15 -5.61 -7.89
CA ARG A 2 -0.61 -5.23 -6.68
C ARG A 2 -0.24 -3.80 -6.31
N ILE A 3 -1.22 -2.94 -6.06
CA ILE A 3 -1.00 -1.52 -5.78
C ILE A 3 -1.50 -1.23 -4.37
N ARG A 4 -0.72 -0.48 -3.59
CA ARG A 4 -1.14 0.04 -2.30
C ARG A 4 -0.91 1.54 -2.27
N LEU A 5 -1.94 2.29 -1.86
CA LEU A 5 -1.89 3.73 -1.64
C LEU A 5 -2.18 3.99 -0.18
N ASP A 6 -1.32 4.77 0.48
CA ASP A 6 -1.41 5.06 1.90
C ASP A 6 -1.24 6.57 2.12
N VAL A 7 -2.10 7.18 2.92
CA VAL A 7 -2.09 8.62 3.17
C VAL A 7 -2.69 8.97 4.53
N GLY A 8 -2.09 9.92 5.24
CA GLY A 8 -2.63 10.40 6.51
C GLY A 8 -3.95 11.16 6.34
N GLU A 9 -4.87 11.00 7.29
CA GLU A 9 -6.19 11.66 7.30
C GLU A 9 -6.12 13.19 7.24
N SER A 10 -5.05 13.79 7.77
CA SER A 10 -4.79 15.23 7.74
C SER A 10 -3.68 15.62 6.76
N ASP A 11 -3.31 14.73 5.83
CA ASP A 11 -2.36 15.04 4.75
C ASP A 11 -3.08 15.88 3.67
N SER A 12 -2.39 16.91 3.15
CA SER A 12 -2.91 17.71 2.04
C SER A 12 -3.17 16.91 0.77
N LEU A 13 -2.51 15.76 0.61
CA LEU A 13 -2.65 14.86 -0.53
C LEU A 13 -3.74 13.80 -0.35
N TYR A 14 -4.49 13.83 0.77
CA TYR A 14 -5.53 12.84 1.05
C TYR A 14 -6.53 12.71 -0.11
N TYR A 15 -7.07 13.86 -0.55
CA TYR A 15 -8.09 13.89 -1.60
C TYR A 15 -7.56 13.36 -2.94
N ASP A 16 -6.39 13.82 -3.37
CA ASP A 16 -5.79 13.39 -4.64
C ASP A 16 -5.41 11.91 -4.62
N THR A 17 -4.92 11.42 -3.48
CA THR A 17 -4.59 9.99 -3.32
C THR A 17 -5.85 9.12 -3.37
N ARG A 18 -6.96 9.61 -2.78
CA ARG A 18 -8.28 8.96 -2.86
C ARG A 18 -8.79 8.90 -4.30
N LEU A 19 -8.72 10.03 -5.03
CA LEU A 19 -9.10 10.08 -6.45
C LEU A 19 -8.28 9.10 -7.30
N LEU A 20 -6.96 9.01 -7.06
CA LEU A 20 -6.11 8.04 -7.73
C LEU A 20 -6.56 6.60 -7.43
N ALA A 21 -6.88 6.28 -6.17
CA ALA A 21 -7.36 4.96 -5.80
C ALA A 21 -8.68 4.61 -6.51
N ASP A 22 -9.61 5.57 -6.58
CA ASP A 22 -10.89 5.40 -7.26
C ASP A 22 -10.66 5.16 -8.76
N SER A 23 -9.84 5.97 -9.44
CA SER A 23 -9.50 5.76 -10.84
C SER A 23 -8.81 4.42 -11.11
N LEU A 24 -7.91 3.96 -10.24
CA LEU A 24 -7.28 2.63 -10.39
C LEU A 24 -8.32 1.51 -10.24
N SER A 25 -9.24 1.64 -9.28
CA SER A 25 -10.31 0.68 -9.06
C SER A 25 -11.30 0.64 -10.23
N GLU A 26 -11.66 1.79 -10.82
CA GLU A 26 -12.51 1.89 -12.00
C GLU A 26 -11.90 1.20 -13.23
N ASN A 27 -10.57 1.11 -13.28
CA ASN A 27 -9.83 0.40 -14.32
C ASN A 27 -9.53 -1.06 -13.94
N GLU A 28 -10.26 -1.63 -12.98
CA GLU A 28 -10.16 -3.02 -12.52
C GLU A 28 -8.75 -3.42 -12.01
N LEU A 29 -7.94 -2.42 -11.60
CA LEU A 29 -6.63 -2.70 -11.03
C LEU A 29 -6.77 -3.03 -9.54
N PRO A 30 -6.03 -4.03 -9.03
CA PRO A 30 -6.10 -4.45 -7.63
C PRO A 30 -5.33 -3.45 -6.74
N VAL A 31 -6.01 -2.36 -6.40
CA VAL A 31 -5.54 -1.31 -5.50
C VAL A 31 -6.12 -1.47 -4.10
N VAL A 32 -5.29 -1.25 -3.08
CA VAL A 32 -5.71 -1.13 -1.68
C VAL A 32 -5.40 0.28 -1.21
N PHE A 33 -6.43 1.02 -0.82
CA PHE A 33 -6.31 2.36 -0.23
C PHE A 33 -6.39 2.26 1.30
N THR A 34 -5.38 2.78 2.00
CA THR A 34 -5.36 2.85 3.47
C THR A 34 -5.12 4.26 3.96
N THR A 35 -5.64 4.53 5.15
CA THR A 35 -5.50 5.80 5.84
C THR A 35 -5.21 5.55 7.31
N GLY A 36 -4.57 6.52 7.95
CA GLY A 36 -4.35 6.52 9.39
C GLY A 36 -4.32 7.93 9.96
N THR A 37 -4.46 8.03 11.28
CA THR A 37 -4.37 9.32 11.96
C THR A 37 -2.98 9.95 11.79
N GLY A 38 -2.95 11.19 11.32
CA GLY A 38 -1.73 11.95 11.03
C GLY A 38 -1.77 12.61 9.65
N GLY A 39 -0.66 13.23 9.26
CA GLY A 39 -0.54 13.89 7.95
C GLY A 39 0.84 13.66 7.33
N HIS A 40 1.30 14.60 6.49
CA HIS A 40 2.52 14.49 5.70
C HIS A 40 3.82 14.56 6.53
N THR A 41 4.04 13.57 7.39
CA THR A 41 5.07 13.62 8.44
C THR A 41 5.86 12.34 8.51
N ARG A 42 7.13 12.45 8.90
CA ARG A 42 7.98 11.27 9.14
C ARG A 42 7.42 10.34 10.22
N ALA A 43 6.73 10.89 11.21
CA ALA A 43 6.13 10.10 12.28
C ALA A 43 5.03 9.18 11.74
N TYR A 44 4.15 9.70 10.89
CA TYR A 44 3.14 8.91 10.17
C TYR A 44 3.80 7.80 9.34
N TRP A 45 4.76 8.13 8.46
CA TRP A 45 5.40 7.12 7.61
C TRP A 45 6.15 6.05 8.42
N ARG A 46 6.75 6.44 9.55
CA ARG A 46 7.43 5.50 10.45
C ARG A 46 6.45 4.52 11.11
N SER A 47 5.26 4.96 11.51
CA SER A 47 4.28 4.06 12.15
C SER A 47 3.70 3.02 11.17
N HIS A 48 3.75 3.26 9.86
CA HIS A 48 3.24 2.37 8.83
C HIS A 48 4.31 1.46 8.20
N THR A 49 5.57 1.59 8.65
CA THR A 49 6.72 0.88 8.07
C THR A 49 6.56 -0.65 8.12
N GLU A 50 6.00 -1.19 9.21
CA GLU A 50 5.76 -2.64 9.32
C GLU A 50 4.79 -3.14 8.24
N ASP A 51 3.71 -2.40 7.98
CA ASP A 51 2.72 -2.78 6.96
C ASP A 51 3.30 -2.72 5.55
N TYR A 52 4.21 -1.77 5.28
CA TYR A 52 4.93 -1.73 4.01
C TYR A 52 5.82 -2.96 3.84
N PHE A 53 6.55 -3.37 4.88
CA PHE A 53 7.33 -4.60 4.83
C PHE A 53 6.45 -5.83 4.58
N ARG A 54 5.31 -5.96 5.27
CA ARG A 54 4.36 -7.05 5.01
C ARG A 54 3.85 -7.05 3.58
N PHE A 55 3.53 -5.88 3.02
CA PHE A 55 3.14 -5.75 1.62
C PHE A 55 4.24 -6.26 0.68
N TYR A 56 5.50 -5.81 0.84
CA TYR A 56 6.61 -6.26 0.01
C TYR A 56 6.96 -7.75 0.21
N LEU A 57 6.92 -8.26 1.44
CA LEU A 57 7.09 -9.68 1.72
C LEU A 57 6.05 -10.50 0.97
N SER A 58 4.78 -10.11 1.04
CA SER A 58 3.71 -10.77 0.30
C SER A 58 3.91 -10.71 -1.21
N ALA A 59 4.57 -9.66 -1.73
CA ALA A 59 4.94 -9.53 -3.13
C ALA A 59 5.99 -10.58 -3.53
N LEU A 60 7.00 -10.77 -2.69
CA LEU A 60 8.14 -11.65 -2.94
C LEU A 60 7.83 -13.13 -2.71
N THR A 61 6.89 -13.47 -1.81
CA THR A 61 6.57 -14.87 -1.48
C THR A 61 5.69 -15.56 -2.53
N ILE A 62 4.98 -14.81 -3.38
CA ILE A 62 4.11 -15.40 -4.41
C ILE A 62 4.92 -16.08 -5.53
N ASP A 63 6.21 -15.73 -5.67
CA ASP A 63 7.05 -16.18 -6.80
C ASP A 63 8.12 -17.21 -6.41
N ARG A 64 7.97 -17.88 -5.27
CA ARG A 64 8.86 -18.99 -4.91
C ARG A 64 8.29 -20.30 -5.44
N PRO A 65 8.76 -20.84 -6.59
CA PRO A 65 8.50 -22.23 -6.89
C PRO A 65 9.04 -23.06 -5.73
N GLU A 66 8.24 -23.98 -5.22
CA GLU A 66 8.72 -24.94 -4.23
C GLU A 66 9.94 -25.64 -4.82
N SER A 67 11.12 -25.34 -4.28
CA SER A 67 12.29 -26.17 -4.51
C SER A 67 11.93 -27.55 -3.98
N HIS A 68 11.60 -28.48 -4.88
CA HIS A 68 11.47 -29.89 -4.55
C HIS A 68 12.75 -30.33 -3.86
N ARG A 69 12.73 -30.40 -2.53
CA ARG A 69 13.75 -31.12 -1.78
C ARG A 69 13.54 -32.59 -2.09
N ARG A 70 14.47 -33.14 -2.87
CA ARG A 70 14.69 -34.57 -2.95
C ARG A 70 15.34 -35.06 -1.66
#